data_AF-A0A7S2FB98-F1
#
_entry.id   AF-A0A7S2FB98-F1
#
_cell.length_a   1.000
_cell.length_b   1.000
_cell.length_c   1.000
_cell.angle_alpha   90.00
_cell.angle_beta   90.00
_cell.angle_gamma   90.00
#
_symmetry.space_group_name_H-M   'P 1'
#
loop_
_entity.id
_entity.type
_entity.pdbx_description
1 polymer ?
#
loop_
_entity_poly.entity_id
_entity_poly.type
_entity_poly.pdbx_seq_one_letter_code
_entity_poly.pdbx_strand_id
1 'polypeptide(L)'
;MVGQRLKGYIQSCGLEASDVPKVVASFVAAKYATWGAFVVLGVRYQPLRCLVRPRQQQQSWRLPPLIVAAWDHAKQRFGGPLRRSVGQRSASKASPPARRRWRESIFRRNFVKAKGAFDRAKSSSWYGWVSDKYWYLSDKLAANASSSHLWSGVSSTLRVNPGNLALGFAEGTILYKLTFLLTAPPELWLIVKLFQKQRAMAAAEAPGRPVEATSADAAEPSGRLVEAEAPGRSAVVPAREPEESEGLEETHIGFLAHVIPWMERVLAATRDIEELSHH
;
A
#
# COMPACT_ATOMS: atom_id res chain seq x y z
N MET A 1 0.85 -27.47 20.73
CA MET A 1 0.44 -28.42 19.66
C MET A 1 0.49 -27.87 18.23
N VAL A 2 0.62 -26.56 17.99
CA VAL A 2 0.60 -25.98 16.62
C VAL A 2 1.82 -26.39 15.77
N GLY A 3 2.98 -26.57 16.39
CA GLY A 3 4.23 -26.90 15.67
C GLY A 3 4.25 -28.26 14.96
N GLN A 4 3.54 -29.28 15.46
CA GLN A 4 3.49 -30.60 14.82
C GLN A 4 2.68 -30.58 13.52
N ARG A 5 1.55 -29.85 13.50
CA ARG A 5 0.74 -29.68 12.28
C ARG A 5 1.49 -28.90 11.21
N LEU A 6 2.22 -27.85 11.61
CA LEU A 6 3.03 -27.07 10.70
C LEU A 6 4.17 -27.90 10.09
N LYS A 7 4.88 -28.70 10.90
CA LYS A 7 5.91 -29.62 10.41
C LYS A 7 5.36 -30.63 9.41
N GLY A 8 4.21 -31.24 9.69
CA GLY A 8 3.54 -32.18 8.77
C GLY A 8 3.16 -31.52 7.45
N TYR A 9 2.64 -30.28 7.50
CA TYR A 9 2.30 -29.53 6.29
C TYR A 9 3.54 -29.19 5.46
N ILE A 10 4.62 -28.69 6.09
CA ILE A 10 5.89 -28.37 5.43
C ILE A 10 6.48 -29.61 4.75
N GLN A 11 6.48 -30.76 5.43
CA GLN A 11 6.92 -32.03 4.86
C GLN A 11 6.04 -32.48 3.68
N SER A 12 4.71 -32.31 3.77
CA SER A 12 3.79 -32.60 2.66
C SER A 12 4.03 -31.72 1.43
N CYS A 13 4.56 -30.52 1.64
CA CYS A 13 4.99 -29.61 0.58
C CYS A 13 6.39 -29.94 0.02
N GLY A 14 7.06 -30.99 0.51
CA GLY A 14 8.42 -31.35 0.09
C GLY A 14 9.49 -30.32 0.49
N LEU A 15 9.21 -29.47 1.48
CA LEU A 15 10.14 -28.49 2.01
C LEU A 15 10.81 -29.03 3.28
N GLU A 16 12.09 -28.70 3.47
CA GLU A 16 12.78 -28.96 4.72
C GLU A 16 12.52 -27.82 5.71
N ALA A 17 12.63 -28.11 7.01
CA ALA A 17 12.51 -27.07 8.03
C ALA A 17 13.55 -25.94 7.83
N SER A 18 14.73 -26.26 7.30
CA SER A 18 15.81 -25.33 6.97
C SER A 18 15.51 -24.39 5.80
N ASP A 19 14.53 -24.72 4.95
CA ASP A 19 14.14 -23.90 3.79
C ASP A 19 13.05 -22.89 4.12
N VAL A 20 12.30 -23.09 5.20
CA VAL A 20 11.24 -22.18 5.65
C VAL A 20 11.74 -20.73 5.79
N PRO A 21 12.84 -20.44 6.53
CA PRO A 21 13.32 -19.06 6.64
C PRO A 21 13.75 -18.48 5.30
N LYS A 22 14.27 -19.29 4.36
CA LYS A 22 14.66 -18.84 3.02
C LYS A 22 13.45 -18.47 2.16
N VAL A 23 12.39 -19.28 2.21
CA VAL A 23 11.13 -19.02 1.53
C VAL A 23 10.48 -17.76 2.09
N VAL A 24 10.45 -17.60 3.41
CA VAL A 24 9.90 -16.40 4.07
C VAL A 24 10.71 -15.16 3.70
N ALA A 25 12.05 -15.22 3.77
CA ALA A 25 12.91 -14.11 3.37
C ALA A 25 12.71 -13.73 1.90
N SER A 26 12.62 -14.72 1.01
CA SER A 26 12.36 -14.51 -0.42
C SER A 26 10.99 -13.89 -0.66
N PHE A 27 9.96 -14.34 0.05
CA PHE A 27 8.62 -13.79 -0.04
C PHE A 27 8.57 -12.34 0.46
N VAL A 28 9.24 -12.03 1.56
CA VAL A 28 9.33 -10.66 2.07
C VAL A 28 10.10 -9.75 1.10
N ALA A 29 11.19 -10.24 0.51
CA ALA A 29 11.93 -9.50 -0.50
C ALA A 29 11.08 -9.22 -1.74
N ALA A 30 10.40 -10.24 -2.26
CA ALA A 30 9.52 -10.13 -3.42
C ALA A 30 8.32 -9.20 -3.13
N LYS A 31 7.75 -9.28 -1.93
CA LYS A 31 6.71 -8.38 -1.41
C LYS A 31 7.13 -6.90 -1.46
N TYR A 32 8.34 -6.57 -0.99
CA TYR A 32 8.81 -5.19 -1.00
C TYR A 32 9.25 -4.72 -2.39
N ALA A 33 9.78 -5.63 -3.22
CA ALA A 33 10.10 -5.34 -4.62
C ALA A 33 8.83 -5.01 -5.42
N THR A 34 7.77 -5.82 -5.29
CA THR A 34 6.48 -5.57 -5.95
C THR A 34 5.85 -4.28 -5.44
N TRP A 35 5.84 -4.03 -4.12
CA TRP A 35 5.38 -2.75 -3.58
C TRP A 35 6.15 -1.56 -4.14
N GLY A 36 7.49 -1.63 -4.19
CA GLY A 36 8.33 -0.61 -4.79
C GLY A 36 8.01 -0.36 -6.27
N ALA A 37 7.77 -1.42 -7.04
CA ALA A 37 7.35 -1.30 -8.44
C ALA A 37 6.00 -0.59 -8.57
N PHE A 38 5.01 -0.93 -7.73
CA PHE A 38 3.71 -0.23 -7.70
C PHE A 38 3.84 1.24 -7.30
N VAL A 39 4.73 1.57 -6.37
CA VAL A 39 5.06 2.97 -6.02
C VAL A 39 5.63 3.72 -7.23
N VAL A 40 6.60 3.14 -7.92
CA VAL A 40 7.18 3.75 -9.14
C VAL A 40 6.13 3.94 -10.22
N LEU A 41 5.27 2.95 -10.44
CA LEU A 41 4.14 3.04 -11.37
C LEU A 41 3.14 4.11 -10.94
N GLY A 42 2.83 4.22 -9.65
CA GLY A 42 1.96 5.25 -9.10
C GLY A 42 2.53 6.65 -9.31
N VAL A 43 3.83 6.84 -9.08
CA VAL A 43 4.52 8.12 -9.35
C VAL A 43 4.53 8.47 -10.83
N ARG A 44 4.72 7.49 -11.72
CA ARG A 44 4.85 7.75 -13.16
C ARG A 44 3.53 7.88 -13.91
N TYR A 45 2.55 7.04 -13.60
CA TYR A 45 1.30 6.93 -14.36
C TYR A 45 0.09 7.53 -13.63
N GLN A 46 0.13 7.67 -12.31
CA GLN A 46 -0.98 8.15 -11.48
C GLN A 46 -2.35 7.54 -11.86
N PRO A 47 -2.44 6.19 -11.90
CA PRO A 47 -3.57 5.48 -12.48
C PRO A 47 -4.89 5.76 -11.75
N LEU A 48 -4.84 6.02 -10.43
CA LEU A 48 -6.06 6.29 -9.66
C LEU A 48 -6.63 7.66 -9.98
N ARG A 49 -5.82 8.65 -10.39
CA ARG A 49 -6.32 9.94 -10.92
C ARG A 49 -7.07 9.80 -12.24
N CYS A 50 -6.74 8.80 -13.05
CA CYS A 50 -7.46 8.53 -14.29
C CYS A 50 -8.80 7.84 -14.02
N LEU A 51 -8.85 6.92 -13.04
CA LEU A 51 -10.03 6.13 -12.70
C LEU A 51 -11.01 6.87 -11.79
N VAL A 52 -10.50 7.48 -10.72
CA VAL A 52 -11.29 8.36 -9.86
C VAL A 52 -11.51 9.61 -10.67
N ARG A 53 -12.77 9.80 -11.12
CA ARG A 53 -13.24 10.96 -11.87
C ARG A 53 -12.34 12.15 -11.55
N PRO A 54 -11.66 12.75 -12.55
CA PRO A 54 -10.76 13.86 -12.29
C PRO A 54 -11.53 14.75 -11.35
N ARG A 55 -10.97 14.95 -10.14
CA ARG A 55 -11.50 15.93 -9.19
C ARG A 55 -11.82 17.07 -10.14
N GLN A 56 -13.08 17.50 -10.20
CA GLN A 56 -13.33 18.87 -10.58
C GLN A 56 -12.53 19.61 -9.51
N GLN A 57 -11.23 19.72 -9.76
CA GLN A 57 -10.37 20.76 -9.33
C GLN A 57 -11.30 21.90 -9.66
N GLN A 58 -11.95 22.40 -8.63
CA GLN A 58 -11.90 23.81 -8.36
C GLN A 58 -10.63 24.35 -9.09
N GLN A 59 -10.49 24.56 -10.42
CA GLN A 59 -11.37 25.36 -11.29
C GLN A 59 -12.32 26.11 -10.40
N SER A 60 -11.63 26.89 -9.57
CA SER A 60 -12.01 27.80 -8.54
C SER A 60 -13.09 28.72 -9.05
N TRP A 61 -14.28 28.22 -9.39
CA TRP A 61 -15.30 28.99 -10.09
C TRP A 61 -14.69 29.95 -11.12
N ARG A 62 -13.69 29.50 -11.89
CA ARG A 62 -13.41 30.14 -13.17
C ARG A 62 -14.61 29.72 -13.99
N LEU A 63 -15.69 30.49 -13.80
CA LEU A 63 -16.76 30.66 -14.75
C LEU A 63 -16.10 30.55 -16.14
N PRO A 64 -16.71 29.85 -17.12
CA PRO A 64 -16.19 29.80 -18.48
C PRO A 64 -15.65 31.18 -18.85
N PRO A 65 -14.51 31.33 -19.54
CA PRO A 65 -13.95 32.65 -19.83
C PRO A 65 -14.99 33.58 -20.46
N LEU A 66 -15.98 33.04 -21.17
CA LEU A 66 -17.18 33.76 -21.63
C LEU A 66 -18.06 34.31 -20.51
N ILE A 67 -18.29 33.58 -19.43
CA ILE A 67 -19.05 34.04 -18.26
C ILE A 67 -18.20 34.97 -17.36
N VAL A 68 -16.89 34.78 -17.21
CA VAL A 68 -16.01 35.76 -16.54
C VAL A 68 -15.97 37.06 -17.35
N ALA A 69 -15.77 36.98 -18.66
CA ALA A 69 -15.79 38.14 -19.54
C ALA A 69 -17.16 38.81 -19.57
N ALA A 70 -18.27 38.04 -19.57
CA ALA A 70 -19.62 38.60 -19.47
C ALA A 70 -19.88 39.23 -18.09
N TRP A 71 -19.32 38.65 -17.02
CA TRP A 71 -19.42 39.19 -15.67
C TRP A 71 -18.58 40.46 -15.51
N ASP A 72 -17.37 40.50 -16.07
CA ASP A 72 -16.51 41.68 -16.09
C ASP A 72 -17.09 42.76 -17.00
N HIS A 73 -17.68 42.41 -18.15
CA HIS A 73 -18.45 43.34 -18.98
C HIS A 73 -19.69 43.87 -18.25
N ALA A 74 -20.40 43.03 -17.50
CA ALA A 74 -21.52 43.45 -16.69
C ALA A 74 -21.04 44.36 -15.54
N LYS A 75 -19.92 44.05 -14.90
CA LYS A 75 -19.32 44.86 -13.85
C LYS A 75 -18.80 46.19 -14.37
N GLN A 76 -18.32 46.26 -15.62
CA GLN A 76 -18.00 47.52 -16.29
C GLN A 76 -19.25 48.32 -16.67
N ARG A 77 -20.34 47.65 -17.07
CA ARG A 77 -21.64 48.33 -17.36
C ARG A 77 -22.37 48.83 -16.12
N PHE A 78 -22.27 48.14 -14.99
CA PHE A 78 -23.02 48.44 -13.76
C PHE A 78 -22.14 49.02 -12.63
N GLY A 79 -20.82 48.86 -12.71
CA GLY A 79 -19.84 49.34 -11.74
C GLY A 79 -19.01 50.52 -12.24
N GLY A 80 -19.54 51.29 -13.20
CA GLY A 80 -19.03 52.62 -13.48
C GLY A 80 -19.00 53.44 -12.19
N PRO A 81 -18.02 54.35 -12.03
CA PRO A 81 -17.86 55.14 -10.82
C PRO A 81 -19.15 55.92 -10.55
N LEU A 82 -19.91 55.51 -9.54
CA LEU A 82 -20.93 56.31 -8.87
C LEU A 82 -20.27 57.47 -8.09
N ARG A 83 -19.32 58.15 -8.73
CA ARG A 83 -18.68 59.34 -8.23
C ARG A 83 -19.28 60.51 -9.00
N ARG A 84 -20.28 61.11 -8.36
CA ARG A 84 -20.77 62.48 -8.55
C ARG A 84 -21.38 62.80 -9.91
N SER A 85 -22.67 62.55 -10.02
CA SER A 85 -23.58 63.50 -10.66
C SER A 85 -24.82 63.67 -9.79
N VAL A 86 -24.61 64.33 -8.64
CA VAL A 86 -25.67 65.11 -7.98
C VAL A 86 -25.94 66.27 -8.93
N GLY A 87 -26.91 66.09 -9.82
CA GLY A 87 -27.22 67.03 -10.87
C GLY A 87 -28.56 66.66 -11.50
N GLN A 88 -29.62 67.03 -10.78
CA GLN A 88 -30.99 67.22 -11.24
C GLN A 88 -31.25 66.85 -12.71
N ARG A 89 -32.02 65.78 -12.93
CA ARG A 89 -33.03 65.79 -14.00
C ARG A 89 -34.16 64.84 -13.69
N SER A 90 -35.34 65.42 -13.80
CA SER A 90 -36.65 64.93 -13.43
C SER A 90 -37.03 63.60 -14.08
N ALA A 91 -37.67 62.77 -13.25
CA ALA A 91 -38.93 62.10 -13.52
C ALA A 91 -39.12 61.43 -14.89
N SER A 92 -38.74 60.16 -14.96
CA SER A 92 -39.71 59.12 -15.31
C SER A 92 -39.45 57.88 -14.44
N LYS A 93 -40.34 57.69 -13.45
CA LYS A 93 -40.37 56.54 -12.54
C LYS A 93 -40.79 55.30 -13.32
N ALA A 94 -39.92 54.76 -14.15
CA ALA A 94 -40.08 53.39 -14.63
C ALA A 94 -39.42 52.47 -13.61
N SER A 95 -40.21 52.05 -12.63
CA SER A 95 -39.86 50.98 -11.70
C SER A 95 -39.30 49.79 -12.50
N PRO A 96 -38.08 49.29 -12.19
CA PRO A 96 -37.60 48.07 -12.82
C PRO A 96 -38.64 46.98 -12.59
N PRO A 97 -39.10 46.26 -13.63
CA PRO A 97 -40.26 45.40 -13.52
C PRO A 97 -40.00 44.38 -12.42
N ALA A 98 -40.84 44.38 -11.38
CA ALA A 98 -40.74 43.51 -10.21
C ALA A 98 -40.57 42.01 -10.58
N ARG A 99 -40.98 41.64 -11.80
CA ARG A 99 -40.79 40.32 -12.41
C ARG A 99 -39.32 39.88 -12.56
N ARG A 100 -38.35 40.80 -12.74
CA ARG A 100 -36.94 40.43 -12.94
C ARG A 100 -36.26 40.00 -11.63
N ARG A 101 -36.50 40.73 -10.52
CA ARG A 101 -35.99 40.35 -9.18
C ARG A 101 -36.56 39.02 -8.69
N TRP A 102 -37.83 38.74 -8.99
CA TRP A 102 -38.47 37.49 -8.58
C TRP A 102 -37.84 36.27 -9.25
N ARG A 103 -37.57 36.33 -10.56
CA ARG A 103 -36.93 35.22 -11.31
C ARG A 103 -35.52 34.89 -10.82
N GLU A 104 -34.70 35.90 -10.50
CA GLU A 104 -33.35 35.66 -9.96
C GLU A 104 -33.38 34.99 -8.57
N SER A 105 -34.36 35.35 -7.73
CA SER A 105 -34.51 34.76 -6.40
C SER A 105 -34.91 33.27 -6.45
N ILE A 106 -35.78 32.89 -7.40
CA ILE A 106 -36.22 31.51 -7.58
C ILE A 106 -35.10 30.65 -8.15
N PHE A 107 -34.37 31.14 -9.15
CA PHE A 107 -33.24 30.40 -9.70
C PHE A 107 -32.17 30.13 -8.65
N ARG A 108 -31.83 31.11 -7.79
CA ARG A 108 -30.88 30.90 -6.68
C ARG A 108 -31.39 29.87 -5.67
N ARG A 109 -32.65 29.95 -5.25
CA ARG A 109 -33.22 29.00 -4.26
C ARG A 109 -33.28 27.57 -4.81
N ASN A 110 -33.68 27.40 -6.06
CA ASN A 110 -33.75 26.07 -6.68
C ASN A 110 -32.36 25.49 -6.93
N PHE A 111 -31.38 26.32 -7.32
CA PHE A 111 -30.00 25.87 -7.53
C PHE A 111 -29.32 25.40 -6.23
N VAL A 112 -29.51 26.12 -5.12
CA VAL A 112 -28.95 25.73 -3.81
C VAL A 112 -29.59 24.42 -3.32
N LYS A 113 -30.90 24.25 -3.49
CA LYS A 113 -31.60 23.01 -3.12
C LYS A 113 -31.17 21.82 -3.98
N ALA A 114 -31.06 22.01 -5.29
CA ALA A 114 -30.60 20.97 -6.21
C ALA A 114 -29.17 20.52 -5.91
N LYS A 115 -28.27 21.46 -5.59
CA LYS A 115 -26.88 21.16 -5.20
C LYS A 115 -26.84 20.32 -3.92
N GLY A 116 -27.58 20.72 -2.88
CA GLY A 116 -27.63 19.98 -1.62
C GLY A 116 -28.25 18.58 -1.73
N ALA A 117 -29.19 18.38 -2.66
CA ALA A 117 -29.75 17.06 -2.94
C ALA A 117 -28.76 16.15 -3.69
N PHE A 118 -28.01 16.72 -4.64
CA PHE A 118 -26.98 16.00 -5.39
C PHE A 118 -25.78 15.62 -4.51
N ASP A 119 -25.33 16.54 -3.64
CA ASP A 119 -24.27 16.25 -2.67
C ASP A 119 -24.71 15.18 -1.67
N ARG A 120 -25.98 15.18 -1.25
CA ARG A 120 -26.56 14.09 -0.43
C ARG A 120 -26.61 12.75 -1.16
N ALA A 121 -27.06 12.73 -2.41
CA ALA A 121 -27.11 11.51 -3.23
C ALA A 121 -25.71 10.94 -3.54
N LYS A 122 -24.68 11.80 -3.61
CA LYS A 122 -23.28 11.36 -3.69
C LYS A 122 -22.75 10.82 -2.37
N SER A 123 -23.12 11.45 -1.26
CA SER A 123 -22.70 11.00 0.08
C SER A 123 -23.30 9.64 0.48
N SER A 124 -24.43 9.24 -0.12
CA SER A 124 -25.03 7.92 0.11
C SER A 124 -24.42 6.80 -0.72
N SER A 125 -23.55 7.11 -1.70
CA SER A 125 -22.82 6.09 -2.45
C SER A 125 -21.51 5.79 -1.73
N TRP A 126 -21.24 4.51 -1.45
CA TRP A 126 -19.96 4.06 -0.90
C TRP A 126 -18.78 4.61 -1.73
N TYR A 127 -18.89 4.67 -3.06
CA TYR A 127 -17.88 5.26 -3.94
C TYR A 127 -17.61 6.75 -3.63
N GLY A 128 -18.64 7.53 -3.33
CA GLY A 128 -18.50 8.93 -2.95
C GLY A 128 -17.69 9.06 -1.67
N TRP A 129 -18.07 8.30 -0.64
CA TRP A 129 -17.37 8.29 0.65
C TRP A 129 -15.90 7.86 0.54
N VAL A 130 -15.59 6.79 -0.22
CA VAL A 130 -14.20 6.35 -0.43
C VAL A 130 -13.42 7.41 -1.19
N SER A 131 -14.02 8.04 -2.21
CA SER A 131 -13.33 9.09 -2.98
C SER A 131 -13.02 10.30 -2.11
N ASP A 132 -13.94 10.73 -1.25
CA ASP A 132 -13.73 11.87 -0.34
C ASP A 132 -12.63 11.56 0.69
N LYS A 133 -12.64 10.34 1.26
CA LYS A 133 -11.57 9.89 2.17
C LYS A 133 -10.22 9.78 1.48
N TYR A 134 -10.19 9.29 0.24
CA TYR A 134 -8.99 9.22 -0.58
C TYR A 134 -8.40 10.62 -0.83
N TRP A 135 -9.23 11.58 -1.25
CA TRP A 135 -8.80 12.96 -1.49
C TRP A 135 -8.32 13.64 -0.22
N TYR A 136 -9.02 13.45 0.90
CA TYR A 136 -8.60 13.99 2.19
C TYR A 136 -7.23 13.46 2.65
N LEU A 137 -7.01 12.14 2.55
CA LEU A 137 -5.71 11.53 2.88
C LEU A 137 -4.60 12.01 1.95
N SER A 138 -4.91 12.14 0.66
CA SER A 138 -4.00 12.66 -0.36
C SER A 138 -3.57 14.09 -0.06
N ASP A 139 -4.52 14.98 0.27
CA ASP A 139 -4.25 16.38 0.59
C ASP A 139 -3.39 16.49 1.87
N LYS A 140 -3.67 15.64 2.88
CA LYS A 140 -2.88 15.59 4.13
C LYS A 140 -1.47 15.07 3.91
N LEU A 141 -1.29 14.03 3.09
CA LEU A 141 0.03 13.51 2.73
C LEU A 141 0.83 14.52 1.91
N ALA A 142 0.19 15.23 0.98
CA ALA A 142 0.83 16.29 0.22
C ALA A 142 1.31 17.43 1.12
N ALA A 143 0.49 17.87 2.10
CA ALA A 143 0.88 18.87 3.08
C ALA A 143 2.06 18.40 3.95
N ASN A 144 2.02 17.16 4.43
CA ASN A 144 3.12 16.57 5.22
C ASN A 144 4.41 16.40 4.40
N ALA A 145 4.31 16.01 3.13
CA ALA A 145 5.46 15.88 2.24
C ALA A 145 6.08 17.23 1.91
N SER A 146 5.27 18.29 1.78
CA SER A 146 5.78 19.65 1.55
C SER A 146 6.56 20.22 2.74
N SER A 147 6.31 19.73 3.96
CA SER A 147 6.96 20.20 5.18
C SER A 147 8.20 19.39 5.58
N SER A 148 8.49 18.27 4.91
CA SER A 148 9.55 17.35 5.31
C SER A 148 10.77 17.40 4.38
N HIS A 149 11.93 17.68 4.96
CA HIS A 149 13.20 17.80 4.23
C HIS A 149 13.59 16.51 3.49
N LEU A 150 13.26 15.34 4.05
CA LEU A 150 13.51 14.05 3.41
C LEU A 150 12.82 13.95 2.04
N TRP A 151 11.56 14.38 1.95
CA TRP A 151 10.82 14.36 0.70
C TRP A 151 11.36 15.38 -0.30
N SER A 152 11.85 16.53 0.18
CA SER A 152 12.54 17.51 -0.67
C SER A 152 13.85 16.96 -1.26
N GLY A 153 14.62 16.19 -0.47
CA GLY A 153 15.83 15.50 -0.94
C GLY A 153 15.53 14.44 -2.02
N VAL A 154 14.51 13.61 -1.77
CA VAL A 154 14.09 12.59 -2.74
C VAL A 154 13.51 13.23 -4.01
N SER A 155 12.70 14.28 -3.85
CA SER A 155 12.06 14.96 -4.98
C SER A 155 13.06 15.73 -5.84
N SER A 156 14.10 16.34 -5.24
CA SER A 156 15.17 17.02 -5.96
C SER A 156 16.03 16.03 -6.76
N THR A 157 16.33 14.87 -6.18
CA THR A 157 17.04 13.78 -6.87
C THR A 157 16.27 13.29 -8.10
N LEU A 158 14.95 13.15 -7.97
CA LEU A 158 14.08 12.66 -9.04
C LEU A 158 13.57 13.77 -9.99
N ARG A 159 13.85 15.04 -9.70
CA ARG A 159 13.32 16.23 -10.42
C ARG A 159 11.77 16.23 -10.56
N VAL A 160 11.06 15.67 -9.57
CA VAL A 160 9.58 15.63 -9.53
C VAL A 160 9.08 16.60 -8.48
N ASN A 161 7.91 17.23 -8.70
CA ASN A 161 7.26 18.03 -7.66
C ASN A 161 6.95 17.15 -6.42
N PRO A 162 7.35 17.56 -5.20
CA PRO A 162 7.21 16.73 -4.00
C PRO A 162 5.75 16.34 -3.71
N GLY A 163 4.78 17.22 -4.02
CA GLY A 163 3.36 16.91 -3.90
C GLY A 163 2.88 15.81 -4.86
N ASN A 164 3.36 15.82 -6.12
CA ASN A 164 3.01 14.77 -7.09
C ASN A 164 3.67 13.44 -6.73
N LEU A 165 4.86 13.48 -6.15
CA LEU A 165 5.61 12.31 -5.72
C LEU A 165 4.94 11.66 -4.50
N ALA A 166 4.57 12.45 -3.48
CA ALA A 166 3.85 11.96 -2.31
C ALA A 166 2.49 11.35 -2.67
N LEU A 167 1.79 11.97 -3.62
CA LEU A 167 0.55 11.43 -4.13
C LEU A 167 0.77 10.11 -4.89
N GLY A 168 1.73 10.07 -5.81
CA GLY A 168 2.05 8.87 -6.56
C GLY A 168 2.45 7.69 -5.66
N PHE A 169 3.17 7.98 -4.57
CA PHE A 169 3.50 7.02 -3.52
C PHE A 169 2.24 6.48 -2.82
N ALA A 170 1.31 7.37 -2.46
CA ALA A 170 0.04 6.98 -1.85
C ALA A 170 -0.80 6.11 -2.81
N GLU A 171 -0.89 6.51 -4.08
CA GLU A 171 -1.59 5.77 -5.13
C GLU A 171 -0.99 4.38 -5.34
N GLY A 172 0.34 4.30 -5.48
CA GLY A 172 1.05 3.04 -5.63
C GLY A 172 0.85 2.12 -4.42
N THR A 173 0.85 2.68 -3.21
CA THR A 173 0.60 1.89 -1.99
C THR A 173 -0.83 1.37 -1.90
N ILE A 174 -1.83 2.18 -2.29
CA ILE A 174 -3.23 1.75 -2.31
C ILE A 174 -3.43 0.65 -3.36
N LEU A 175 -2.91 0.86 -4.57
CA LEU A 175 -2.97 -0.14 -5.63
C LEU A 175 -2.31 -1.44 -5.20
N TYR A 176 -1.11 -1.35 -4.63
CA TYR A 176 -0.42 -2.51 -4.09
C TYR A 176 -1.28 -3.25 -3.06
N LYS A 177 -1.91 -2.56 -2.11
CA LYS A 177 -2.77 -3.23 -1.11
C LYS A 177 -3.95 -3.96 -1.76
N LEU A 178 -4.54 -3.39 -2.79
CA LEU A 178 -5.65 -4.00 -3.53
C LEU A 178 -5.18 -5.21 -4.35
N THR A 179 -4.04 -5.08 -5.03
CA THR A 179 -3.49 -6.16 -5.87
C THR A 179 -2.83 -7.26 -5.03
N PHE A 180 -2.28 -6.93 -3.86
CA PHE A 180 -1.59 -7.87 -2.97
C PHE A 180 -2.47 -9.03 -2.54
N LEU A 181 -3.78 -8.80 -2.30
CA LEU A 181 -4.71 -9.88 -1.98
C LEU A 181 -4.82 -10.91 -3.11
N LEU A 182 -4.69 -10.47 -4.35
CA LEU A 182 -4.72 -11.32 -5.54
C LEU A 182 -3.34 -11.89 -5.89
N THR A 183 -2.26 -11.15 -5.63
CA THR A 183 -0.90 -11.53 -6.04
C THR A 183 -0.15 -12.33 -5.00
N ALA A 184 -0.43 -12.18 -3.71
CA ALA A 184 0.32 -12.84 -2.65
C ALA A 184 0.22 -14.38 -2.69
N PRO A 185 -0.98 -15.00 -2.86
CA PRO A 185 -1.06 -16.46 -2.97
C PRO A 185 -0.25 -17.05 -4.14
N PRO A 186 -0.37 -16.57 -5.40
CA PRO A 186 0.42 -17.10 -6.49
C PRO A 186 1.92 -16.77 -6.37
N GLU A 187 2.29 -15.62 -5.79
CA GLU A 187 3.70 -15.28 -5.52
C GLU A 187 4.33 -16.25 -4.53
N LEU A 188 3.67 -16.54 -3.41
CA LEU A 188 4.13 -17.54 -2.45
C LEU A 188 4.23 -18.94 -3.09
N TRP A 189 3.23 -19.33 -3.88
CA TRP A 189 3.22 -20.61 -4.58
C TRP A 189 4.39 -20.74 -5.56
N LEU A 190 4.69 -19.68 -6.33
CA LEU A 190 5.84 -19.64 -7.25
C LEU A 190 7.16 -19.78 -6.52
N ILE A 191 7.33 -19.11 -5.37
CA ILE A 191 8.54 -19.22 -4.55
C ILE A 191 8.72 -20.66 -4.07
N VAL A 192 7.68 -21.28 -3.52
CA VAL A 192 7.73 -22.68 -3.08
C VAL A 192 8.11 -23.60 -4.24
N LYS A 193 7.50 -23.43 -5.42
CA LYS A 193 7.83 -24.21 -6.62
C LYS A 193 9.28 -24.01 -7.08
N LEU A 194 9.80 -22.80 -6.96
CA LEU A 194 11.20 -22.48 -7.28
C LEU A 194 12.17 -23.22 -6.35
N PHE A 195 11.93 -23.22 -5.04
CA PHE A 195 12.74 -23.98 -4.08
C PHE A 195 12.63 -25.50 -4.28
N GLN A 196 11.43 -26.03 -4.57
CA GLN A 196 11.27 -27.44 -4.95
C GLN A 196 12.11 -27.81 -6.17
N LYS A 197 12.11 -26.95 -7.20
CA LYS A 197 12.90 -27.16 -8.42
C LYS A 197 14.40 -27.10 -8.16
N GLN A 198 14.87 -26.13 -7.36
CA GLN A 198 16.28 -26.02 -6.97
C GLN A 198 16.77 -27.27 -6.23
N ARG A 199 15.95 -27.85 -5.35
CA ARG A 199 16.30 -29.11 -4.69
C ARG A 199 16.34 -30.29 -5.65
N ALA A 200 15.37 -30.40 -6.56
CA ALA A 200 15.38 -31.46 -7.56
C ALA A 200 16.65 -31.38 -8.43
N MET A 201 17.11 -30.18 -8.77
CA MET A 201 18.39 -29.97 -9.48
C MET A 201 19.59 -30.36 -8.62
N ALA A 202 19.65 -29.90 -7.36
CA ALA A 202 20.75 -30.24 -6.46
C ALA A 202 20.84 -31.75 -6.16
N ALA A 203 19.70 -32.45 -6.10
CA ALA A 203 19.66 -33.90 -5.94
C ALA A 203 20.11 -34.65 -7.20
N ALA A 204 19.77 -34.13 -8.39
CA ALA A 204 20.24 -34.69 -9.66
C ALA A 204 21.75 -34.46 -9.90
N GLU A 205 22.29 -33.34 -9.42
CA GLU A 205 23.72 -33.00 -9.46
C GLU A 205 24.54 -33.67 -8.35
N ALA A 206 23.94 -34.54 -7.55
CA ALA A 206 24.67 -35.50 -6.73
C ALA A 206 24.75 -36.89 -7.41
N PRO A 207 25.19 -37.03 -8.68
CA PRO A 207 25.31 -38.33 -9.31
C PRO A 207 26.46 -39.05 -8.62
N GLY A 208 26.09 -39.98 -7.73
CA GLY A 208 26.97 -40.95 -7.14
C GLY A 208 28.35 -40.40 -6.79
N ARG A 209 28.47 -39.73 -5.63
CA ARG A 209 29.56 -40.20 -4.77
C ARG A 209 29.25 -41.70 -4.66
N PRO A 210 30.04 -42.58 -5.29
CA PRO A 210 29.95 -43.98 -4.91
C PRO A 210 30.07 -43.89 -3.40
N VAL A 211 29.14 -44.51 -2.69
CA VAL A 211 29.48 -44.98 -1.36
C VAL A 211 30.68 -45.86 -1.65
N GLU A 212 31.86 -45.26 -1.64
CA GLU A 212 33.14 -45.93 -1.55
C GLU A 212 32.92 -46.67 -0.26
N ALA A 213 32.44 -47.90 -0.44
CA ALA A 213 32.14 -48.81 0.60
C ALA A 213 33.44 -48.79 1.38
N THR A 214 33.43 -48.10 2.50
CA THR A 214 34.43 -48.28 3.52
C THR A 214 34.09 -49.66 4.07
N SER A 215 34.37 -50.69 3.27
CA SER A 215 34.91 -51.95 3.71
C SER A 215 36.24 -51.61 4.38
N ALA A 216 36.15 -50.99 5.56
CA ALA A 216 36.80 -51.55 6.72
C ALA A 216 35.90 -52.74 7.07
N ASP A 217 36.06 -53.90 6.43
CA ASP A 217 37.19 -54.78 6.71
C ASP A 217 37.66 -54.60 8.15
N ALA A 218 36.90 -55.25 9.03
CA ALA A 218 37.46 -56.32 9.83
C ALA A 218 38.82 -56.00 10.47
N ALA A 219 38.76 -55.27 11.58
CA ALA A 219 39.71 -55.45 12.66
C ALA A 219 38.98 -55.33 13.99
N GLU A 220 38.29 -56.41 14.39
CA GLU A 220 38.39 -56.80 15.79
C GLU A 220 39.87 -56.96 16.13
N PRO A 221 40.29 -56.47 17.31
CA PRO A 221 40.61 -57.46 18.31
C PRO A 221 40.05 -57.08 19.68
N SER A 222 39.19 -57.97 20.18
CA SER A 222 39.36 -58.64 21.46
C SER A 222 40.38 -58.03 22.44
N GLY A 223 39.85 -57.56 23.57
CA GLY A 223 40.46 -57.73 24.89
C GLY A 223 41.79 -57.03 25.18
N ARG A 224 41.74 -55.89 25.87
CA ARG A 224 42.78 -55.57 26.86
C ARG A 224 42.25 -54.69 27.98
N LEU A 225 41.93 -55.34 29.10
CA LEU A 225 42.01 -54.78 30.44
C LEU A 225 43.43 -54.27 30.68
N VAL A 226 43.62 -52.98 30.89
CA VAL A 226 44.71 -52.42 31.70
C VAL A 226 44.19 -51.14 32.39
N GLU A 227 43.95 -51.27 33.69
CA GLU A 227 44.05 -50.17 34.66
C GLU A 227 45.43 -49.50 34.55
N ALA A 228 45.47 -48.17 34.46
CA ALA A 228 46.51 -47.37 35.11
C ALA A 228 46.11 -45.89 35.09
N GLU A 229 45.60 -45.48 36.25
CA GLU A 229 45.55 -44.15 36.81
C GLU A 229 46.88 -43.39 36.65
N ALA A 230 46.84 -42.15 36.13
CA ALA A 230 47.75 -41.08 36.53
C ALA A 230 47.24 -39.69 36.05
N PRO A 231 47.41 -38.63 36.86
CA PRO A 231 46.77 -37.34 36.66
C PRO A 231 47.69 -36.34 35.93
N GLY A 232 47.08 -35.38 35.24
CA GLY A 232 47.69 -34.06 35.05
C GLY A 232 48.01 -33.68 33.61
N ARG A 233 47.12 -32.90 33.00
CA ARG A 233 47.44 -31.57 32.44
C ARG A 233 46.16 -30.92 31.93
N SER A 234 45.57 -30.09 32.78
CA SER A 234 44.60 -29.08 32.38
C SER A 234 45.31 -28.06 31.49
N ALA A 235 45.20 -28.23 30.17
CA ALA A 235 45.37 -27.14 29.23
C ALA A 235 43.98 -26.50 29.05
N VAL A 236 43.73 -25.46 29.84
CA VAL A 236 42.58 -24.57 29.71
C VAL A 236 42.71 -23.86 28.36
N VAL A 237 42.04 -24.40 27.35
CA VAL A 237 41.71 -23.69 26.13
C VAL A 237 40.46 -22.86 26.46
N PRO A 238 40.52 -21.51 26.43
CA PRO A 238 39.34 -20.71 26.67
C PRO A 238 38.35 -20.98 25.53
N ALA A 239 37.23 -21.60 25.90
CA ALA A 239 36.05 -21.70 25.06
C ALA A 239 35.64 -20.29 24.67
N ARG A 240 35.79 -19.98 23.39
CA ARG A 240 35.26 -18.77 22.78
C ARG A 240 33.75 -18.96 22.70
N GLU A 241 33.04 -18.41 23.67
CA GLU A 241 31.58 -18.37 23.67
C GLU A 241 31.11 -17.67 22.39
N PRO A 242 30.21 -18.28 21.60
CA PRO A 242 29.51 -17.58 20.54
C PRO A 242 28.53 -16.60 21.19
N GLU A 243 28.92 -15.33 21.26
CA GLU A 243 28.03 -14.23 21.59
C GLU A 243 26.83 -14.21 20.62
N GLU A 244 25.65 -14.20 21.24
CA GLU A 244 24.45 -13.47 20.85
C GLU A 244 24.02 -13.53 19.37
N SER A 245 23.22 -14.55 19.05
CA SER A 245 22.26 -14.48 17.93
C SER A 245 20.82 -14.79 18.37
N GLU A 246 20.47 -14.54 19.63
CA GLU A 246 19.11 -14.79 20.16
C GLU A 246 18.13 -13.60 19.96
N GLY A 247 18.61 -12.44 19.50
CA GLY A 247 17.75 -11.25 19.35
C GLY A 247 16.88 -11.17 18.09
N LEU A 248 17.09 -12.02 17.07
CA LEU A 248 16.37 -11.94 15.80
C LEU A 248 15.14 -12.88 15.69
N GLU A 249 15.06 -13.95 16.49
CA GLU A 249 13.94 -14.89 16.38
C GLU A 249 12.65 -14.39 17.07
N GLU A 250 12.74 -13.63 18.16
CA GLU A 250 11.53 -13.16 18.88
C GLU A 250 10.69 -12.16 18.07
N THR A 251 11.33 -11.32 17.24
CA THR A 251 10.59 -10.35 16.40
C THR A 251 9.81 -11.01 15.26
N HIS A 252 10.27 -12.15 14.75
CA HIS A 252 9.58 -12.90 13.69
C HIS A 252 8.38 -13.71 14.21
N ILE A 253 8.46 -14.26 15.42
CA ILE A 253 7.35 -15.00 16.04
C ILE A 253 6.19 -14.05 16.39
N GLY A 254 6.50 -12.86 16.93
CA GLY A 254 5.49 -11.82 17.20
C GLY A 254 4.75 -11.34 15.96
N PHE A 255 5.47 -11.18 14.84
CA PHE A 255 4.88 -10.78 13.56
C PHE A 255 3.95 -11.86 13.00
N LEU A 256 4.36 -13.13 12.99
CA LEU A 256 3.52 -14.24 12.53
C LEU A 256 2.29 -14.44 13.42
N ALA A 257 2.41 -14.25 14.73
CA ALA A 257 1.30 -14.33 15.68
C ALA A 257 0.23 -13.24 15.44
N HIS A 258 0.58 -12.09 14.86
CA HIS A 258 -0.37 -11.04 14.50
C HIS A 258 -0.92 -11.20 13.07
N VAL A 259 -0.12 -11.71 12.13
CA VAL A 259 -0.50 -11.84 10.73
C VAL A 259 -1.48 -12.99 10.51
N ILE A 260 -1.32 -14.12 11.19
CA ILE A 260 -2.19 -15.30 11.00
C ILE A 260 -3.65 -15.00 11.41
N PRO A 261 -3.94 -14.46 12.62
CA PRO A 261 -5.32 -14.13 12.99
C PRO A 261 -5.91 -13.01 12.12
N TRP A 262 -5.07 -12.09 11.64
CA TRP A 262 -5.52 -11.03 10.74
C TRP A 262 -5.93 -11.61 9.37
N MET A 263 -5.15 -12.53 8.80
CA MET A 263 -5.51 -13.23 7.56
C MET A 263 -6.77 -14.08 7.71
N GLU A 264 -6.95 -14.77 8.83
CA GLU A 264 -8.19 -15.52 9.09
C GLU A 264 -9.42 -14.61 9.18
N ARG A 265 -9.31 -13.44 9.81
CA ARG A 265 -10.41 -12.45 9.85
C ARG A 265 -10.71 -11.86 8.47
N VAL A 266 -9.69 -11.63 7.65
CA VAL A 266 -9.89 -11.15 6.28
C VAL A 266 -10.59 -12.21 5.44
N LEU A 267 -10.17 -13.48 5.54
CA LEU A 267 -10.81 -14.59 4.83
C LEU A 267 -12.25 -14.86 5.31
N ALA A 268 -12.51 -14.73 6.61
CA ALA A 268 -13.86 -14.82 7.15
C ALA A 268 -14.75 -13.68 6.61
N ALA A 269 -14.28 -12.44 6.65
CA ALA A 269 -15.01 -11.28 6.14
C ALA A 269 -15.31 -11.38 4.63
N THR A 270 -14.42 -12.00 3.83
CA THR A 270 -14.70 -12.23 2.41
C THR A 270 -15.78 -13.28 2.15
N ARG A 271 -15.92 -14.30 3.02
CA ARG A 271 -17.02 -15.26 2.92
C ARG A 271 -18.37 -14.64 3.22
N ASP A 272 -18.44 -13.79 4.24
CA ASP A 272 -19.68 -13.09 4.60
C ASP A 272 -20.17 -12.18 3.46
N ILE A 273 -19.24 -11.58 2.70
CA ILE A 273 -19.57 -10.76 1.52
C ILE A 273 -20.08 -11.63 0.35
N GLU A 274 -19.55 -12.84 0.17
CA GLU A 274 -20.05 -13.79 -0.83
C GLU A 274 -21.46 -14.30 -0.49
N GLU A 275 -21.75 -14.60 0.78
CA GLU A 275 -23.09 -15.01 1.22
C GLU A 275 -24.12 -13.88 1.05
N LEU A 276 -23.73 -12.63 1.30
CA LEU A 276 -24.59 -11.46 1.07
C LEU A 276 -24.83 -11.15 -0.41
N SER A 277 -24.00 -11.66 -1.33
CA SER A 277 -24.18 -11.48 -2.77
C SER A 277 -25.14 -12.48 -3.41
N HIS A 278 -25.53 -13.54 -2.68
CA HIS A 278 -26.44 -14.59 -3.17
C HIS A 278 -27.89 -14.43 -2.69
N HIS A 279 -28.20 -13.33 -1.98
CA HIS A 279 -29.53 -12.91 -1.56
C HIS A 279 -29.95 -11.61 -2.22
#